data_AF-A0A355BV40-F1
#
_entry.id   AF-A0A355BV40-F1
#
_cell.length_a   1.000
_cell.length_b   1.000
_cell.length_c   1.000
_cell.angle_alpha   90.00
_cell.angle_beta   90.00
_cell.angle_gamma   90.00
#
_symmetry.space_group_name_H-M   'P 1'
#
loop_
_entity.id
_entity.type
_entity.pdbx_description
1 polymer ?
#
loop_
_entity_poly.entity_id
_entity_poly.type
_entity_poly.pdbx_seq_one_letter_code
_entity_poly.pdbx_strand_id
1 'polypeptide(L)'
;MPILTTSDYRPPLYLFNGHLETIVPSAFRKITDVTYQRERLELADGDFLDLDWLKQGTRKLMIVSHGLEGSSDRHYSKGMARYFYRRGWDALAWNCRSCSGEMNRLPRFYHHGATEDITAVVDHAIAAGGYETIVLVGISMGGSMTLKYLGENAGTLPTQVNGGVAFSVPCHLGSSARELDKPEKRFYLNRFLKKLGAKIKLKSERFPDLISYRGFDQIKSFEAFDNRYTAPLHGFRDAQDFYERAASLPHISNIRVPVLIANAVNDPFLPPACYPFDIARQSDFVYLETPDRGGHTGFTLPGSDDSWMEQRAFAFFENPLVR
;
A
#
# COMPACT_ATOMS: atom_id res chain seq x y z
N MET A 1 5.28 24.02 -6.09
CA MET A 1 4.59 24.13 -4.78
C MET A 1 4.14 22.73 -4.41
N PRO A 2 4.31 22.29 -3.16
CA PRO A 2 4.04 20.90 -2.73
C PRO A 2 2.58 20.47 -2.91
N ILE A 3 1.61 21.40 -2.98
CA ILE A 3 0.25 21.06 -3.42
C ILE A 3 0.16 21.17 -4.94
N LEU A 4 -0.14 20.06 -5.59
CA LEU A 4 -0.39 19.97 -7.02
C LEU A 4 -1.86 20.20 -7.29
N THR A 5 -2.21 21.46 -7.56
CA THR A 5 -3.59 21.93 -7.71
C THR A 5 -4.27 21.46 -8.99
N THR A 6 -3.51 21.00 -9.98
CA THR A 6 -4.04 20.51 -11.25
C THR A 6 -3.51 19.11 -11.52
N SER A 7 -4.41 18.12 -11.51
CA SER A 7 -4.09 16.77 -11.99
C SER A 7 -4.43 16.64 -13.48
N ASP A 8 -3.55 15.96 -14.22
CA ASP A 8 -3.77 15.57 -15.61
C ASP A 8 -4.58 14.27 -15.75
N TYR A 9 -4.96 13.63 -14.64
CA TYR A 9 -5.77 12.42 -14.67
C TYR A 9 -7.15 12.67 -15.30
N ARG A 10 -7.51 11.84 -16.29
CA ARG A 10 -8.83 11.84 -16.96
C ARG A 10 -9.37 10.41 -17.05
N PRO A 11 -10.42 10.04 -16.28
CA PRO A 11 -10.99 8.70 -16.31
C PRO A 11 -11.80 8.45 -17.60
N PRO A 12 -11.98 7.19 -18.02
CA PRO A 12 -12.98 6.82 -19.02
C PRO A 12 -14.39 7.24 -18.61
N LEU A 13 -15.17 7.73 -19.58
CA LEU A 13 -16.53 8.25 -19.33
C LEU A 13 -17.50 7.22 -18.73
N TYR A 14 -17.29 5.93 -19.02
CA TYR A 14 -18.13 4.85 -18.48
C TYR A 14 -17.88 4.55 -17.00
N LEU A 15 -16.75 5.01 -16.42
CA LEU A 15 -16.44 4.91 -15.01
C LEU A 15 -16.91 6.18 -14.29
N PHE A 16 -18.22 6.46 -14.28
CA PHE A 16 -18.76 7.78 -13.93
C PHE A 16 -18.82 8.10 -12.42
N ASN A 17 -18.43 7.18 -11.53
CA ASN A 17 -18.36 7.44 -10.08
C ASN A 17 -17.20 6.68 -9.41
N GLY A 18 -16.87 7.05 -8.17
CA GLY A 18 -15.75 6.47 -7.42
C GLY A 18 -15.89 4.97 -7.16
N HIS A 19 -17.12 4.44 -7.08
CA HIS A 19 -17.35 3.01 -6.89
C HIS A 19 -17.00 2.20 -8.15
N LEU A 20 -17.46 2.65 -9.32
CA LEU A 20 -17.13 2.02 -10.60
C LEU A 20 -15.62 2.12 -10.89
N GLU A 21 -15.04 3.29 -10.65
CA GLU A 21 -13.59 3.51 -10.75
C GLU A 21 -12.81 2.55 -9.84
N THR A 22 -13.33 2.23 -8.65
CA THR A 22 -12.70 1.26 -7.73
C THR A 22 -12.89 -0.20 -8.18
N ILE A 23 -14.11 -0.57 -8.56
CA ILE A 23 -14.52 -1.97 -8.72
C ILE A 23 -14.08 -2.52 -10.08
N VAL A 24 -14.29 -1.76 -11.16
CA VAL A 24 -14.07 -2.22 -12.53
C VAL A 24 -12.60 -2.61 -12.78
N PRO A 25 -11.59 -1.76 -12.54
CA PRO A 25 -10.20 -2.15 -12.75
C PRO A 25 -9.79 -3.31 -11.82
N SER A 26 -10.29 -3.33 -10.57
CA SER A 26 -10.04 -4.46 -9.66
C SER A 26 -10.59 -5.79 -10.16
N ALA A 27 -11.68 -5.78 -10.93
CA ALA A 27 -12.32 -7.00 -11.42
C ALA A 27 -11.83 -7.40 -12.82
N PHE A 28 -11.51 -6.44 -13.68
CA PHE A 28 -11.34 -6.69 -15.12
C PHE A 28 -9.95 -6.33 -15.66
N ARG A 29 -9.17 -5.47 -15.01
CA ARG A 29 -7.82 -5.12 -15.50
C ARG A 29 -6.89 -6.31 -15.31
N LYS A 30 -6.31 -6.80 -16.41
CA LYS A 30 -5.35 -7.90 -16.43
C LYS A 30 -4.00 -7.38 -16.89
N ILE A 31 -2.95 -7.73 -16.15
CA ILE A 31 -1.57 -7.42 -16.51
C ILE A 31 -0.92 -8.72 -16.99
N THR A 32 -0.68 -8.80 -18.29
CA THR A 32 0.07 -9.87 -18.93
C THR A 32 1.56 -9.53 -18.98
N ASP A 33 2.38 -10.52 -19.34
CA ASP A 33 3.80 -10.37 -19.67
C ASP A 33 4.68 -9.96 -18.48
N VAL A 34 4.36 -10.50 -17.31
CA VAL A 34 5.17 -10.38 -16.09
C VAL A 34 5.35 -11.77 -15.49
N THR A 35 6.59 -12.25 -15.57
CA THR A 35 7.02 -13.51 -14.94
C THR A 35 8.02 -13.16 -13.87
N TYR A 36 7.59 -13.25 -12.61
CA TYR A 36 8.44 -12.94 -11.47
C TYR A 36 9.41 -14.08 -11.16
N GLN A 37 10.62 -13.70 -10.74
CA GLN A 37 11.51 -14.61 -10.01
C GLN A 37 11.22 -14.46 -8.52
N ARG A 38 10.59 -15.46 -7.92
CA ARG A 38 10.26 -15.45 -6.49
C ARG A 38 11.48 -15.83 -5.66
N GLU A 39 11.72 -15.05 -4.62
CA GLU A 39 12.71 -15.29 -3.57
C GLU A 39 12.00 -15.24 -2.21
N ARG A 40 12.36 -16.15 -1.29
CA ARG A 40 11.90 -16.09 0.09
C ARG A 40 12.94 -15.38 0.96
N LEU A 41 12.53 -14.29 1.60
CA LEU A 41 13.30 -13.58 2.61
C LEU A 41 12.91 -14.11 3.99
N GLU A 42 13.85 -14.79 4.64
CA GLU A 42 13.72 -15.21 6.04
C GLU A 42 13.90 -14.01 6.97
N LEU A 43 13.01 -13.87 7.95
CA LEU A 43 13.01 -12.74 8.88
C LEU A 43 13.62 -13.11 10.23
N ALA A 44 14.11 -12.09 10.94
CA ALA A 44 14.73 -12.28 12.26
C ALA A 44 13.77 -12.86 13.32
N ASP A 45 12.46 -12.70 13.16
CA ASP A 45 11.44 -13.28 14.05
C ASP A 45 11.08 -14.74 13.70
N GLY A 46 11.78 -15.33 12.72
CA GLY A 46 11.55 -16.71 12.25
C GLY A 46 10.40 -16.83 11.26
N ASP A 47 9.76 -15.75 10.86
CA ASP A 47 8.77 -15.73 9.78
C ASP A 47 9.45 -15.48 8.41
N PHE A 48 8.64 -15.24 7.37
CA PHE A 48 9.15 -14.94 6.04
C PHE A 48 8.31 -13.89 5.29
N LEU A 49 8.94 -13.26 4.30
CA LEU A 49 8.30 -12.52 3.21
C LEU A 49 8.69 -13.15 1.88
N ASP A 50 7.77 -13.17 0.92
CA ASP A 50 8.11 -13.59 -0.44
C ASP A 50 8.24 -12.36 -1.35
N LEU A 51 9.38 -12.27 -2.03
CA LEU A 51 9.83 -11.20 -2.90
C LEU A 51 9.69 -11.64 -4.35
N ASP A 52 8.96 -10.88 -5.16
CA ASP A 52 8.76 -11.19 -6.58
C ASP A 52 9.53 -10.18 -7.45
N TRP A 53 10.62 -10.65 -8.05
CA TRP A 53 11.58 -9.82 -8.76
C TRP A 53 11.37 -9.79 -10.28
N LEU A 54 11.62 -8.62 -10.87
CA LEU A 54 11.96 -8.44 -12.28
C LEU A 54 13.32 -7.74 -12.36
N LYS A 55 14.36 -8.46 -12.79
CA LYS A 55 15.73 -7.97 -12.86
C LYS A 55 16.21 -7.96 -14.30
N GLN A 56 16.83 -6.85 -14.72
CA GLN A 56 17.54 -6.73 -15.99
C GLN A 56 18.94 -6.13 -15.81
N GLY A 57 19.45 -6.12 -14.57
CA GLY A 57 20.83 -5.75 -14.25
C GLY A 57 21.06 -4.24 -14.17
N THR A 58 20.04 -3.47 -13.80
CA THR A 58 20.14 -2.01 -13.68
C THR A 58 20.56 -1.57 -12.29
N ARG A 59 20.87 -0.28 -12.12
CA ARG A 59 21.18 0.32 -10.80
C ARG A 59 20.00 1.08 -10.18
N LYS A 60 18.83 1.02 -10.81
CA LYS A 60 17.60 1.67 -10.34
C LYS A 60 16.57 0.61 -9.99
N LEU A 61 15.98 0.69 -8.81
CA LEU A 61 15.00 -0.27 -8.31
C LEU A 61 13.72 0.44 -7.87
N MET A 62 12.58 -0.07 -8.31
CA MET A 62 11.29 0.29 -7.75
C MET A 62 10.79 -0.86 -6.86
N ILE A 63 10.48 -0.55 -5.60
CA ILE A 63 9.88 -1.50 -4.66
C ILE A 63 8.40 -1.16 -4.48
N VAL A 64 7.50 -2.10 -4.75
CA VAL A 64 6.05 -1.88 -4.64
C VAL A 64 5.41 -2.65 -3.48
N SER A 65 4.71 -1.91 -2.61
CA SER A 65 3.94 -2.42 -1.46
C SER A 65 2.44 -2.45 -1.78
N HIS A 66 1.81 -3.62 -1.70
CA HIS A 66 0.41 -3.80 -2.05
C HIS A 66 -0.56 -3.35 -0.94
N GLY A 67 -1.84 -3.17 -1.28
CA GLY A 67 -2.91 -2.83 -0.33
C GLY A 67 -3.40 -4.02 0.51
N LEU A 68 -4.36 -3.76 1.41
CA LEU A 68 -4.95 -4.79 2.27
C LEU A 68 -5.52 -5.96 1.46
N GLU A 69 -5.19 -7.19 1.88
CA GLU A 69 -5.55 -8.45 1.23
C GLU A 69 -5.20 -8.49 -0.28
N GLY A 70 -4.10 -7.80 -0.61
CA GLY A 70 -3.41 -7.75 -1.88
C GLY A 70 -2.34 -8.83 -2.03
N SER A 71 -1.51 -8.65 -3.06
CA SER A 71 -0.30 -9.43 -3.35
C SER A 71 0.47 -8.72 -4.49
N SER A 72 1.64 -9.22 -4.84
CA SER A 72 2.38 -8.82 -6.06
C SER A 72 1.55 -8.99 -7.34
N ASP A 73 0.64 -9.97 -7.38
CA ASP A 73 -0.22 -10.26 -8.53
C ASP A 73 -1.44 -9.35 -8.68
N ARG A 74 -1.66 -8.40 -7.76
CA ARG A 74 -2.71 -7.39 -7.96
C ARG A 74 -2.41 -6.54 -9.19
N HIS A 75 -3.44 -6.23 -9.98
CA HIS A 75 -3.29 -5.47 -11.23
C HIS A 75 -2.50 -4.17 -11.07
N TYR A 76 -2.68 -3.42 -9.96
CA TYR A 76 -1.91 -2.21 -9.70
C TYR A 76 -0.45 -2.50 -9.35
N SER A 77 -0.16 -3.55 -8.58
CA SER A 77 1.21 -3.92 -8.19
C SER A 77 1.98 -4.45 -9.39
N LYS A 78 1.35 -5.37 -10.13
CA LYS A 78 1.90 -6.01 -11.31
C LYS A 78 2.08 -5.01 -12.46
N GLY A 79 1.12 -4.12 -12.64
CA GLY A 79 1.18 -3.01 -13.59
C GLY A 79 2.34 -2.07 -13.29
N MET A 80 2.48 -1.65 -12.03
CA MET A 80 3.59 -0.80 -11.57
C MET A 80 4.95 -1.45 -11.84
N ALA A 81 5.12 -2.72 -11.45
CA ALA A 81 6.35 -3.47 -11.70
C ALA A 81 6.66 -3.55 -13.21
N ARG A 82 5.67 -3.91 -14.05
CA ARG A 82 5.82 -3.97 -15.50
C ARG A 82 6.24 -2.63 -16.10
N TYR A 83 5.60 -1.54 -15.64
CA TYR A 83 5.78 -0.22 -16.20
C TYR A 83 7.21 0.30 -16.00
N PHE A 84 7.71 0.19 -14.76
CA PHE A 84 9.09 0.52 -14.41
C PHE A 84 10.08 -0.41 -15.11
N TYR A 85 9.81 -1.72 -15.10
CA TYR A 85 10.68 -2.70 -15.75
C TYR A 85 10.88 -2.43 -17.24
N ARG A 86 9.81 -2.14 -17.98
CA ARG A 86 9.88 -1.78 -19.41
C ARG A 86 10.63 -0.46 -19.70
N ARG A 87 10.99 0.30 -18.66
CA ARG A 87 11.65 1.61 -18.77
C ARG A 87 13.02 1.64 -18.11
N GLY A 88 13.69 0.50 -18.02
CA GLY A 88 15.09 0.43 -17.60
C GLY A 88 15.28 0.51 -16.08
N TRP A 89 14.28 0.11 -15.30
CA TRP A 89 14.42 -0.12 -13.86
C TRP A 89 14.31 -1.62 -13.56
N ASP A 90 14.94 -2.08 -12.48
CA ASP A 90 14.53 -3.32 -11.84
C ASP A 90 13.25 -3.06 -11.02
N ALA A 91 12.44 -4.10 -10.80
CA ALA A 91 11.24 -4.01 -9.98
C ALA A 91 11.18 -5.13 -8.96
N LEU A 92 10.78 -4.79 -7.73
CA LEU A 92 10.54 -5.71 -6.64
C LEU A 92 9.12 -5.53 -6.12
N ALA A 93 8.25 -6.50 -6.40
CA ALA A 93 6.93 -6.57 -5.79
C ALA A 93 6.98 -7.54 -4.63
N TRP A 94 6.89 -7.06 -3.40
CA TRP A 94 6.95 -7.94 -2.23
C TRP A 94 5.55 -8.24 -1.70
N ASN A 95 5.42 -9.37 -1.02
CA ASN A 95 4.17 -9.82 -0.44
C ASN A 95 4.23 -9.69 1.07
N CYS A 96 3.26 -8.97 1.65
CA CYS A 96 3.11 -8.97 3.10
C CYS A 96 2.84 -10.39 3.60
N ARG A 97 3.12 -10.63 4.89
CA ARG A 97 2.84 -11.91 5.56
C ARG A 97 1.45 -12.44 5.21
N SER A 98 1.34 -13.73 4.84
CA SER A 98 0.10 -14.41 4.43
C SER A 98 -0.50 -14.01 3.06
N CYS A 99 0.19 -13.20 2.25
CA CYS A 99 -0.35 -12.68 0.98
C CYS A 99 0.28 -13.27 -0.29
N SER A 100 1.36 -14.05 -0.18
CA SER A 100 2.05 -14.64 -1.33
C SER A 100 1.41 -15.92 -1.89
N GLY A 101 0.32 -16.39 -1.28
CA GLY A 101 -0.30 -17.69 -1.52
C GLY A 101 0.04 -18.72 -0.44
N GLU A 102 0.98 -18.42 0.44
CA GLU A 102 1.33 -19.23 1.61
C GLU A 102 1.02 -18.48 2.90
N MET A 103 0.48 -19.20 3.90
CA MET A 103 0.24 -18.63 5.23
C MET A 103 1.56 -18.50 5.99
N ASN A 104 1.85 -17.31 6.51
CA ASN A 104 3.06 -17.04 7.28
C ASN A 104 3.14 -17.91 8.56
N ARG A 105 4.34 -18.03 9.14
CA ARG A 105 4.62 -18.97 10.23
C ARG A 105 4.07 -18.51 11.57
N LEU A 106 4.14 -17.21 11.88
CA LEU A 106 3.75 -16.69 13.19
C LEU A 106 2.25 -16.38 13.29
N PRO A 107 1.65 -16.30 14.50
CA PRO A 107 0.22 -15.97 14.65
C PRO A 107 -0.17 -14.62 14.06
N ARG A 108 0.73 -13.63 14.16
CA ARG A 108 0.53 -12.26 13.67
C ARG A 108 0.40 -12.21 12.14
N PHE A 109 -0.22 -11.15 11.65
CA PHE A 109 -0.31 -10.83 10.23
C PHE A 109 0.58 -9.62 9.92
N TYR A 110 0.17 -8.85 8.93
CA TYR A 110 0.71 -7.56 8.54
C TYR A 110 -0.35 -6.49 8.85
N HIS A 111 0.08 -5.24 8.94
CA HIS A 111 -0.82 -4.10 9.09
C HIS A 111 -0.19 -2.81 8.54
N HIS A 112 -0.95 -1.73 8.51
CA HIS A 112 -0.53 -0.40 8.02
C HIS A 112 0.80 0.08 8.61
N GLY A 113 1.04 -0.21 9.89
CA GLY A 113 2.22 0.25 10.61
C GLY A 113 3.43 -0.69 10.65
N ALA A 114 3.42 -1.80 9.89
CA ALA A 114 4.45 -2.85 9.98
C ALA A 114 5.72 -2.45 9.22
N THR A 115 6.38 -1.40 9.71
CA THR A 115 7.55 -0.78 9.06
C THR A 115 8.81 -1.64 9.20
N GLU A 116 8.82 -2.62 10.11
CA GLU A 116 9.90 -3.61 10.22
C GLU A 116 9.99 -4.50 8.99
N ASP A 117 8.85 -4.88 8.40
CA ASP A 117 8.81 -5.77 7.23
C ASP A 117 9.35 -5.04 5.98
N ILE A 118 8.95 -3.78 5.74
CA ILE A 118 9.51 -2.97 4.64
C ILE A 118 11.00 -2.64 4.86
N THR A 119 11.43 -2.45 6.11
CA THR A 119 12.85 -2.27 6.43
C THR A 119 13.65 -3.49 5.99
N ALA A 120 13.20 -4.71 6.35
CA ALA A 120 13.85 -5.95 5.94
C ALA A 120 13.91 -6.10 4.41
N VAL A 121 12.85 -5.71 3.69
CA VAL A 121 12.82 -5.74 2.22
C VAL A 121 13.83 -4.77 1.60
N VAL A 122 13.89 -3.53 2.10
CA VAL A 122 14.82 -2.51 1.59
C VAL A 122 16.26 -2.92 1.88
N ASP A 123 16.56 -3.35 3.10
CA ASP A 123 17.91 -3.76 3.49
C ASP A 123 18.38 -4.98 2.68
N HIS A 124 17.49 -5.95 2.47
CA HIS A 124 17.77 -7.10 1.61
C HIS A 124 18.04 -6.67 0.16
N ALA A 125 17.22 -5.78 -0.39
CA ALA A 125 17.41 -5.28 -1.75
C ALA A 125 18.74 -4.55 -1.94
N ILE A 126 19.16 -3.75 -0.95
CA ILE A 126 20.46 -3.06 -0.94
C ILE A 126 21.60 -4.06 -0.82
N ALA A 127 21.48 -5.09 0.02
CA ALA A 127 22.52 -6.11 0.17
C ALA A 127 22.65 -7.01 -1.07
N ALA A 128 21.53 -7.32 -1.73
CA ALA A 128 21.47 -8.21 -2.88
C ALA A 128 21.86 -7.55 -4.22
N GLY A 129 21.97 -6.22 -4.28
CA GLY A 129 22.19 -5.49 -5.53
C GLY A 129 23.01 -4.22 -5.39
N GLY A 130 23.75 -3.87 -6.45
CA GLY A 130 24.47 -2.59 -6.54
C GLY A 130 23.57 -1.41 -6.90
N TYR A 131 22.39 -1.30 -6.26
CA TYR A 131 21.42 -0.25 -6.55
C TYR A 131 21.94 1.10 -6.03
N GLU A 132 21.95 2.10 -6.92
CA GLU A 132 22.26 3.49 -6.59
C GLU A 132 20.98 4.30 -6.35
N THR A 133 19.85 3.81 -6.87
CA THR A 133 18.55 4.46 -6.72
C THR A 133 17.47 3.46 -6.39
N ILE A 134 16.76 3.69 -5.30
CA ILE A 134 15.61 2.92 -4.85
C ILE A 134 14.45 3.88 -4.62
N VAL A 135 13.30 3.59 -5.24
CA VAL A 135 12.06 4.34 -5.01
C VAL A 135 10.99 3.41 -4.48
N LEU A 136 10.22 3.89 -3.50
CA LEU A 136 9.19 3.10 -2.85
C LEU A 136 7.81 3.51 -3.37
N VAL A 137 7.06 2.57 -3.93
CA VAL A 137 5.69 2.81 -4.37
C VAL A 137 4.73 2.03 -3.48
N GLY A 138 3.80 2.72 -2.82
CA GLY A 138 2.82 2.10 -1.95
C GLY A 138 1.39 2.36 -2.41
N ILE A 139 0.56 1.32 -2.41
CA ILE A 139 -0.85 1.43 -2.80
C ILE A 139 -1.74 1.12 -1.59
N SER A 140 -2.67 2.03 -1.27
CA SER A 140 -3.60 1.88 -0.16
C SER A 140 -2.87 1.65 1.16
N MET A 141 -3.15 0.56 1.88
CA MET A 141 -2.40 0.16 3.08
C MET A 141 -0.87 0.14 2.86
N GLY A 142 -0.39 -0.34 1.71
CA GLY A 142 1.03 -0.31 1.37
C GLY A 142 1.58 1.10 1.23
N GLY A 143 0.75 2.06 0.82
CA GLY A 143 1.06 3.50 0.84
C GLY A 143 1.26 4.02 2.26
N SER A 144 0.39 3.62 3.19
CA SER A 144 0.52 4.02 4.60
C SER A 144 1.82 3.49 5.20
N MET A 145 2.15 2.21 4.94
CA MET A 145 3.40 1.59 5.37
C MET A 145 4.63 2.29 4.79
N THR A 146 4.63 2.62 3.49
CA THR A 146 5.71 3.36 2.84
C THR A 146 5.90 4.75 3.46
N LEU A 147 4.82 5.51 3.66
CA LEU A 147 4.89 6.85 4.25
C LEU A 147 5.39 6.81 5.69
N LYS A 148 4.91 5.85 6.49
CA LYS A 148 5.35 5.68 7.87
C LYS A 148 6.83 5.29 7.93
N TYR A 149 7.29 4.35 7.10
CA TYR A 149 8.69 3.96 7.01
C TYR A 149 9.61 5.15 6.70
N LEU A 150 9.25 5.95 5.68
CA LEU A 150 10.03 7.13 5.29
C LEU A 150 10.05 8.21 6.39
N GLY A 151 8.95 8.37 7.13
CA GLY A 151 8.85 9.33 8.22
C GLY A 151 9.55 8.90 9.51
N GLU A 152 9.48 7.61 9.88
CA GLU A 152 10.16 7.06 11.06
C GLU A 152 11.67 7.02 10.90
N ASN A 153 12.15 6.76 9.67
CA ASN A 153 13.57 6.59 9.38
C ASN A 153 14.21 7.83 8.77
N ALA A 154 13.59 9.01 8.82
CA ALA A 154 14.10 10.20 8.13
C ALA A 154 15.56 10.58 8.46
N GLY A 155 16.06 10.24 9.66
CA GLY A 155 17.47 10.46 10.04
C GLY A 155 18.42 9.29 9.78
N THR A 156 17.91 8.12 9.43
CA THR A 156 18.66 6.86 9.27
C THR A 156 18.36 6.15 7.95
N LEU A 157 17.64 6.81 7.04
CA LEU A 157 17.22 6.24 5.77
C LEU A 157 18.47 5.92 4.94
N PRO A 158 18.58 4.71 4.35
CA PRO A 158 19.70 4.39 3.47
C PRO A 158 19.80 5.39 2.32
N THR A 159 21.03 5.79 1.98
CA THR A 159 21.28 6.81 0.93
C THR A 159 20.74 6.43 -0.46
N GLN A 160 20.55 5.13 -0.70
CA GLN A 160 19.98 4.56 -1.90
C GLN A 160 18.48 4.84 -2.02
N VAL A 161 17.76 5.13 -0.92
CA VAL A 161 16.32 5.39 -0.96
C VAL A 161 16.08 6.87 -1.31
N ASN A 162 15.68 7.14 -2.54
CA ASN A 162 15.56 8.50 -3.07
C ASN A 162 14.17 9.12 -2.89
N GLY A 163 13.19 8.37 -2.41
CA GLY A 163 11.84 8.88 -2.20
C GLY A 163 10.75 7.81 -2.33
N GLY A 164 9.50 8.28 -2.33
CA GLY A 164 8.36 7.39 -2.55
C GLY A 164 7.14 8.01 -3.22
N VAL A 165 6.20 7.16 -3.63
CA VAL A 165 4.89 7.56 -4.15
C VAL A 165 3.83 6.71 -3.48
N ALA A 166 2.80 7.34 -2.92
CA ALA A 166 1.69 6.67 -2.25
C ALA A 166 0.36 7.01 -2.95
N PHE A 167 -0.39 5.99 -3.35
CA PHE A 167 -1.69 6.14 -4.01
C PHE A 167 -2.84 5.63 -3.16
N SER A 168 -3.96 6.36 -3.15
CA SER A 168 -5.18 5.98 -2.42
C SER A 168 -4.90 5.60 -0.96
N VAL A 169 -4.00 6.33 -0.32
CA VAL A 169 -3.44 6.00 0.99
C VAL A 169 -4.32 6.51 2.13
N PRO A 170 -4.71 5.64 3.09
CA PRO A 170 -5.38 6.04 4.31
C PRO A 170 -4.38 6.66 5.29
N CYS A 171 -3.98 7.92 5.07
CA CYS A 171 -3.03 8.60 5.96
C CYS A 171 -3.54 8.60 7.42
N HIS A 172 -4.85 8.80 7.61
CA HIS A 172 -5.52 8.71 8.90
C HIS A 172 -6.30 7.39 9.01
N LEU A 173 -5.66 6.36 9.55
CA LEU A 173 -6.17 4.99 9.58
C LEU A 173 -7.57 4.87 10.23
N GLY A 174 -7.75 5.38 11.45
CA GLY A 174 -9.03 5.23 12.16
C GLY A 174 -10.23 5.89 11.46
N SER A 175 -10.01 6.98 10.73
CA SER A 175 -11.07 7.64 9.96
C SER A 175 -11.41 6.85 8.70
N SER A 176 -10.43 6.25 8.02
CA SER A 176 -10.69 5.35 6.89
C SER A 176 -11.41 4.06 7.31
N ALA A 177 -11.04 3.48 8.46
CA ALA A 177 -11.75 2.33 9.02
C ALA A 177 -13.24 2.65 9.28
N ARG A 178 -13.51 3.78 9.95
CA ARG A 178 -14.90 4.26 10.18
C ARG A 178 -15.66 4.56 8.89
N GLU A 179 -14.98 5.07 7.86
CA GLU A 179 -15.59 5.32 6.55
C GLU A 179 -16.06 4.00 5.91
N LEU A 180 -15.25 2.95 6.00
CA LEU A 180 -15.56 1.62 5.48
C LEU A 180 -16.64 0.88 6.29
N ASP A 181 -16.83 1.25 7.56
CA ASP A 181 -17.88 0.69 8.43
C ASP A 181 -19.28 1.24 8.14
N LYS A 182 -19.39 2.30 7.31
CA LYS A 182 -20.68 2.87 6.92
C LYS A 182 -21.53 1.87 6.12
N PRO A 183 -22.88 1.89 6.29
CA PRO A 183 -23.79 0.97 5.59
C PRO A 183 -23.61 0.94 4.06
N GLU A 184 -23.41 2.09 3.44
CA GLU A 184 -23.18 2.24 1.99
C GLU A 184 -21.87 1.62 1.49
N LYS A 185 -20.92 1.30 2.38
CA LYS A 185 -19.63 0.64 2.06
C LYS A 185 -19.61 -0.84 2.42
N ARG A 186 -20.75 -1.40 2.86
CA ARG A 186 -20.90 -2.81 3.30
C ARG A 186 -20.36 -3.82 2.30
N PHE A 187 -20.47 -3.55 1.00
CA PHE A 187 -19.88 -4.40 -0.04
C PHE A 187 -18.37 -4.59 0.13
N TYR A 188 -17.63 -3.51 0.37
CA TYR A 188 -16.17 -3.55 0.55
C TYR A 188 -15.81 -4.21 1.88
N LEU A 189 -16.46 -3.79 2.96
CA LEU A 189 -16.27 -4.35 4.29
C LEU A 189 -16.46 -5.88 4.29
N ASN A 190 -17.57 -6.37 3.75
CA ASN A 190 -17.85 -7.81 3.69
C ASN A 190 -16.80 -8.56 2.85
N ARG A 191 -16.31 -7.96 1.75
CA ARG A 191 -15.26 -8.56 0.92
C ARG A 191 -13.94 -8.69 1.69
N PHE A 192 -13.55 -7.69 2.47
CA PHE A 192 -12.35 -7.76 3.32
C PHE A 192 -12.52 -8.76 4.46
N LEU A 193 -13.61 -8.65 5.23
CA LEU A 193 -13.90 -9.55 6.35
C LEU A 193 -13.99 -11.01 5.90
N LYS A 194 -14.53 -11.30 4.70
CA LYS A 194 -14.55 -12.66 4.15
C LYS A 194 -13.14 -13.23 3.96
N LYS A 195 -12.22 -12.45 3.40
CA LYS A 195 -10.83 -12.91 3.18
C LYS A 195 -10.06 -13.03 4.48
N LEU A 196 -10.14 -12.01 5.34
CA LEU A 196 -9.53 -12.03 6.66
C LEU A 196 -10.07 -13.18 7.49
N GLY A 197 -11.39 -13.44 7.46
CA GLY A 197 -12.02 -14.57 8.12
C GLY A 197 -11.48 -15.93 7.67
N ALA A 198 -11.25 -16.11 6.36
CA ALA A 198 -10.61 -17.33 5.86
C ALA A 198 -9.20 -17.52 6.47
N LYS A 199 -8.43 -16.43 6.60
CA LYS A 199 -7.10 -16.48 7.23
C LYS A 199 -7.17 -16.72 8.74
N ILE A 200 -8.10 -16.07 9.45
CA ILE A 200 -8.35 -16.30 10.88
C ILE A 200 -8.74 -17.75 11.12
N LYS A 201 -9.58 -18.35 10.27
CA LYS A 201 -9.95 -19.76 10.39
C LYS A 201 -8.70 -20.65 10.35
N LEU A 202 -7.87 -20.49 9.31
CA LEU A 202 -6.62 -21.25 9.18
C LEU A 202 -5.66 -21.03 10.34
N LYS A 203 -5.53 -19.78 10.83
CA LYS A 203 -4.69 -19.49 12.00
C LYS A 203 -5.27 -20.07 13.30
N SER A 204 -6.58 -20.10 13.47
CA SER A 204 -7.22 -20.70 14.65
C SER A 204 -6.99 -22.21 14.74
N GLU A 205 -6.86 -22.88 13.59
CA GLU A 205 -6.51 -24.31 13.55
C GLU A 205 -5.05 -24.55 13.92
N ARG A 206 -4.14 -23.62 13.60
CA ARG A 206 -2.70 -23.72 13.91
C ARG A 206 -2.32 -23.20 15.29
N PHE A 207 -3.06 -22.21 15.79
CA PHE A 207 -2.80 -21.51 17.05
C PHE A 207 -4.09 -21.44 17.90
N PRO A 208 -4.68 -22.59 18.27
CA PRO A 208 -5.99 -22.63 18.94
C PRO A 208 -6.00 -21.91 20.30
N ASP A 209 -4.85 -21.86 20.98
CA ASP A 209 -4.71 -21.19 22.27
C ASP A 209 -4.64 -19.66 22.16
N LEU A 210 -4.34 -19.13 20.97
CA LEU A 210 -4.16 -17.70 20.72
C LEU A 210 -5.28 -17.09 19.87
N ILE A 211 -5.84 -17.86 18.94
CA ILE A 211 -6.77 -17.36 17.92
C ILE A 211 -8.02 -18.23 17.90
N SER A 212 -9.18 -17.61 18.14
CA SER A 212 -10.47 -18.29 18.03
C SER A 212 -11.30 -17.75 16.86
N TYR A 213 -11.71 -18.65 15.96
CA TYR A 213 -12.66 -18.35 14.89
C TYR A 213 -14.13 -18.37 15.35
N ARG A 214 -14.42 -18.82 16.58
CA ARG A 214 -15.80 -18.93 17.09
C ARG A 214 -16.49 -17.57 17.14
N GLY A 215 -17.64 -17.43 16.47
CA GLY A 215 -18.41 -16.18 16.45
C GLY A 215 -17.82 -15.12 15.51
N PHE A 216 -16.90 -15.48 14.60
CA PHE A 216 -16.38 -14.58 13.57
C PHE A 216 -17.50 -13.96 12.72
N ASP A 217 -18.55 -14.71 12.45
CA ASP A 217 -19.74 -14.30 11.69
C ASP A 217 -20.51 -13.13 12.32
N GLN A 218 -20.29 -12.86 13.62
CA GLN A 218 -20.88 -11.72 14.34
C GLN A 218 -20.10 -10.42 14.13
N ILE A 219 -18.91 -10.46 13.54
CA ILE A 219 -18.09 -9.27 13.28
C ILE A 219 -18.65 -8.54 12.07
N LYS A 220 -19.05 -7.28 12.27
CA LYS A 220 -19.72 -6.43 11.27
C LYS A 220 -19.06 -5.08 11.05
N SER A 221 -17.85 -4.88 11.57
CA SER A 221 -17.03 -3.67 11.40
C SER A 221 -15.54 -4.00 11.46
N PHE A 222 -14.71 -3.13 10.87
CA PHE A 222 -13.26 -3.17 11.03
C PHE A 222 -12.87 -2.95 12.49
N GLU A 223 -13.52 -2.03 13.21
CA GLU A 223 -13.25 -1.82 14.62
C GLU A 223 -13.44 -3.10 15.46
N ALA A 224 -14.50 -3.87 15.21
CA ALA A 224 -14.73 -5.14 15.92
C ALA A 224 -13.72 -6.21 15.51
N PHE A 225 -13.32 -6.26 14.24
CA PHE A 225 -12.26 -7.15 13.77
C PHE A 225 -10.91 -6.80 14.42
N ASP A 226 -10.57 -5.52 14.43
CA ASP A 226 -9.29 -5.02 14.90
C ASP A 226 -9.17 -5.17 16.42
N ASN A 227 -10.21 -4.87 17.19
CA ASN A 227 -10.22 -5.11 18.64
C ASN A 227 -10.01 -6.59 18.97
N ARG A 228 -10.59 -7.49 18.17
CA ARG A 228 -10.57 -8.92 18.46
C ARG A 228 -9.32 -9.63 17.98
N TYR A 229 -8.76 -9.21 16.84
CA TYR A 229 -7.65 -9.93 16.19
C TYR A 229 -6.44 -9.03 15.99
N THR A 230 -6.58 -7.91 15.26
CA THR A 230 -5.42 -7.08 14.89
C THR A 230 -4.69 -6.55 16.12
N ALA A 231 -5.40 -5.92 17.05
CA ALA A 231 -4.81 -5.32 18.24
C ALA A 231 -4.05 -6.35 19.10
N PRO A 232 -4.69 -7.43 19.61
CA PRO A 232 -4.01 -8.38 20.48
C PRO A 232 -2.89 -9.16 19.78
N LEU A 233 -3.03 -9.50 18.49
CA LEU A 233 -1.99 -10.25 17.77
C LEU A 233 -0.72 -9.45 17.50
N HIS A 234 -0.78 -8.12 17.63
CA HIS A 234 0.35 -7.22 17.37
C HIS A 234 0.72 -6.38 18.61
N GLY A 235 0.18 -6.71 19.79
CA GLY A 235 0.51 -6.04 21.05
C GLY A 235 -0.02 -4.61 21.17
N PHE A 236 -1.10 -4.27 20.46
CA PHE A 236 -1.87 -3.05 20.70
C PHE A 236 -2.92 -3.30 21.79
N ARG A 237 -3.24 -2.26 22.56
CA ARG A 237 -4.25 -2.35 23.63
C ARG A 237 -5.64 -2.66 23.08
N ASP A 238 -6.02 -1.98 22.00
CA ASP A 238 -7.34 -2.03 21.37
C ASP A 238 -7.24 -1.48 19.94
N ALA A 239 -8.36 -1.44 19.21
CA ALA A 239 -8.41 -0.92 17.84
C ALA A 239 -7.99 0.56 17.76
N GLN A 240 -8.29 1.37 18.77
CA GLN A 240 -7.94 2.79 18.77
C GLN A 240 -6.43 2.99 18.95
N ASP A 241 -5.79 2.24 19.87
CA ASP A 241 -4.34 2.21 20.03
C ASP A 241 -3.65 1.74 18.74
N PHE A 242 -4.22 0.72 18.07
CA PHE A 242 -3.76 0.31 16.75
C PHE A 242 -3.87 1.44 15.72
N TYR A 243 -5.01 2.13 15.65
CA TYR A 243 -5.22 3.21 14.68
C TYR A 243 -4.30 4.40 14.89
N GLU A 244 -3.95 4.72 16.13
CA GLU A 244 -3.03 5.81 16.47
C GLU A 244 -1.59 5.45 16.15
N ARG A 245 -1.13 4.25 16.56
CA ARG A 245 0.27 3.84 16.44
C ARG A 245 0.64 3.33 15.04
N ALA A 246 -0.33 2.80 14.29
CA ALA A 246 -0.09 2.28 12.94
C ALA A 246 -0.35 3.32 11.83
N ALA A 247 -0.93 4.48 12.14
CA ALA A 247 -1.19 5.52 11.15
C ALA A 247 0.12 6.13 10.62
N SER A 248 0.10 6.53 9.34
CA SER A 248 1.24 7.22 8.73
C SER A 248 1.20 8.73 8.95
N LEU A 249 0.02 9.34 9.07
CA LEU A 249 -0.16 10.80 9.16
C LEU A 249 0.78 11.49 10.18
N PRO A 250 0.96 10.99 11.42
CA PRO A 250 1.85 11.63 12.40
C PRO A 250 3.33 11.68 11.98
N HIS A 251 3.74 10.80 11.06
CA HIS A 251 5.13 10.66 10.63
C HIS A 251 5.43 11.39 9.31
N ILE A 252 4.41 11.83 8.55
CA ILE A 252 4.61 12.44 7.23
C ILE A 252 5.44 13.73 7.31
N SER A 253 5.27 14.54 8.36
CA SER A 253 6.04 15.77 8.56
C SER A 253 7.54 15.54 8.80
N ASN A 254 7.94 14.32 9.16
CA ASN A 254 9.33 13.96 9.37
C ASN A 254 10.05 13.59 8.06
N ILE A 255 9.33 13.32 6.97
CA ILE A 255 9.92 12.89 5.70
C ILE A 255 10.94 13.93 5.19
N ARG A 256 12.10 13.46 4.73
CA ARG A 256 13.22 14.28 4.20
C ARG A 256 13.67 13.90 2.79
N VAL A 257 12.87 13.10 2.10
CA VAL A 257 13.08 12.70 0.70
C VAL A 257 11.80 13.00 -0.09
N PRO A 258 11.89 13.31 -1.40
CA PRO A 258 10.71 13.59 -2.21
C PRO A 258 9.67 12.48 -2.15
N VAL A 259 8.44 12.83 -1.78
CA VAL A 259 7.31 11.92 -1.68
C VAL A 259 6.07 12.51 -2.33
N LEU A 260 5.43 11.77 -3.22
CA LEU A 260 4.11 12.11 -3.75
C LEU A 260 3.02 11.32 -3.04
N ILE A 261 1.99 12.01 -2.56
CA ILE A 261 0.74 11.44 -2.07
C ILE A 261 -0.35 11.79 -3.09
N ALA A 262 -0.92 10.79 -3.73
CA ALA A 262 -1.96 10.96 -4.75
C ALA A 262 -3.26 10.25 -4.33
N ASN A 263 -4.22 11.04 -3.85
CA ASN A 263 -5.50 10.55 -3.34
C ASN A 263 -6.65 11.23 -4.10
N ALA A 264 -7.51 10.45 -4.77
CA ALA A 264 -8.66 11.01 -5.47
C ALA A 264 -9.69 11.57 -4.47
N VAL A 265 -10.33 12.69 -4.79
CA VAL A 265 -11.37 13.32 -3.95
C VAL A 265 -12.60 12.42 -3.82
N ASN A 266 -12.93 11.65 -4.87
CA ASN A 266 -14.07 10.75 -4.89
C ASN A 266 -13.77 9.32 -4.41
N ASP A 267 -12.63 9.10 -3.74
CA ASP A 267 -12.23 7.80 -3.23
C ASP A 267 -13.24 7.32 -2.16
N PRO A 268 -13.91 6.16 -2.34
CA PRO A 268 -14.93 5.70 -1.41
C PRO A 268 -14.41 5.26 -0.04
N PHE A 269 -13.08 5.20 0.17
CA PHE A 269 -12.46 4.69 1.40
C PHE A 269 -11.82 5.81 2.23
N LEU A 270 -11.61 6.98 1.63
CA LEU A 270 -10.77 8.04 2.20
C LEU A 270 -11.63 9.26 2.54
N PRO A 271 -11.92 9.51 3.83
CA PRO A 271 -12.54 10.76 4.26
C PRO A 271 -11.52 11.92 4.23
N PRO A 272 -11.97 13.19 4.37
CA PRO A 272 -11.10 14.38 4.35
C PRO A 272 -9.87 14.33 5.28
N ALA A 273 -9.96 13.60 6.40
CA ALA A 273 -8.83 13.41 7.31
C ALA A 273 -7.61 12.67 6.69
N CYS A 274 -7.79 11.98 5.56
CA CYS A 274 -6.71 11.26 4.87
C CYS A 274 -5.89 12.16 3.93
N TYR A 275 -6.20 13.45 3.83
CA TYR A 275 -5.55 14.39 2.91
C TYR A 275 -4.69 15.37 3.72
N PRO A 276 -3.36 15.16 3.80
CA PRO A 276 -2.47 15.92 4.68
C PRO A 276 -2.10 17.30 4.11
N PHE A 277 -3.11 18.12 3.79
CA PHE A 277 -2.91 19.44 3.16
C PHE A 277 -1.97 20.33 3.96
N ASP A 278 -2.13 20.40 5.28
CA ASP A 278 -1.32 21.29 6.11
C ASP A 278 0.13 20.85 6.19
N ILE A 279 0.38 19.53 6.26
CA ILE A 279 1.72 18.96 6.23
C ILE A 279 2.37 19.23 4.86
N ALA A 280 1.63 19.01 3.77
CA ALA A 280 2.13 19.27 2.42
C ALA A 280 2.49 20.74 2.22
N ARG A 281 1.66 21.70 2.69
CA ARG A 281 1.96 23.15 2.59
C ARG A 281 3.27 23.56 3.28
N GLN A 282 3.64 22.85 4.34
CA GLN A 282 4.78 23.20 5.19
C GLN A 282 6.05 22.40 4.85
N SER A 283 5.99 21.49 3.89
CA SER A 283 7.08 20.57 3.56
C SER A 283 7.65 20.84 2.18
N ASP A 284 8.98 20.83 2.09
CA ASP A 284 9.70 20.86 0.80
C ASP A 284 9.75 19.48 0.13
N PHE A 285 9.36 18.43 0.85
CA PHE A 285 9.52 17.03 0.42
C PHE A 285 8.20 16.33 0.14
N VAL A 286 7.10 16.79 0.73
CA VAL A 286 5.80 16.12 0.65
C VAL A 286 4.91 16.81 -0.37
N TYR A 287 4.73 16.16 -1.50
CA TYR A 287 3.86 16.59 -2.58
C TYR A 287 2.49 15.92 -2.42
N LEU A 288 1.42 16.70 -2.52
CA LEU A 288 0.03 16.22 -2.45
C LEU A 288 -0.69 16.55 -3.75
N GLU A 289 -1.20 15.53 -4.42
CA GLU A 289 -2.05 15.64 -5.60
C GLU A 289 -3.42 15.04 -5.30
N THR A 290 -4.48 15.81 -5.55
CA THR A 290 -5.86 15.39 -5.26
C THR A 290 -6.74 15.43 -6.50
N PRO A 291 -6.63 14.45 -7.41
CA PRO A 291 -7.48 14.40 -8.59
C PRO A 291 -8.96 14.30 -8.20
N ASP A 292 -9.87 14.97 -8.91
CA ASP A 292 -11.31 14.92 -8.59
C ASP A 292 -11.90 13.51 -8.71
N ARG A 293 -11.25 12.67 -9.52
CA ARG A 293 -11.69 11.34 -9.95
C ARG A 293 -10.57 10.34 -9.80
N GLY A 294 -10.89 9.06 -9.70
CA GLY A 294 -9.91 7.98 -9.59
C GLY A 294 -10.36 6.84 -8.70
N GLY A 295 -11.39 7.05 -7.87
CA GLY A 295 -11.87 6.06 -6.90
C GLY A 295 -10.74 5.58 -5.98
N HIS A 296 -10.90 4.39 -5.42
CA HIS A 296 -9.85 3.73 -4.66
C HIS A 296 -9.00 2.87 -5.60
N THR A 297 -7.76 3.29 -5.86
CA THR A 297 -6.80 2.58 -6.72
C THR A 297 -7.25 2.40 -8.18
N GLY A 298 -8.20 3.22 -8.63
CA GLY A 298 -8.93 2.99 -9.87
C GLY A 298 -8.23 3.52 -11.11
N PHE A 299 -7.81 4.80 -11.06
CA PHE A 299 -6.88 5.55 -11.95
C PHE A 299 -6.72 5.09 -13.42
N THR A 300 -7.77 4.53 -14.03
CA THR A 300 -7.74 3.93 -15.37
C THR A 300 -7.63 5.03 -16.42
N LEU A 301 -6.85 4.78 -17.48
CA LEU A 301 -6.73 5.69 -18.62
C LEU A 301 -7.49 5.14 -19.84
N PRO A 302 -8.19 5.99 -20.61
CA PRO A 302 -8.82 5.58 -21.86
C PRO A 302 -7.78 5.09 -22.88
N GLY A 303 -8.00 3.90 -23.46
CA GLY A 303 -7.16 3.36 -24.54
C GLY A 303 -5.73 2.98 -24.16
N SER A 304 -5.43 2.84 -22.86
CA SER A 304 -4.11 2.44 -22.37
C SER A 304 -4.18 1.17 -21.52
N ASP A 305 -3.19 0.29 -21.66
CA ASP A 305 -2.98 -0.87 -20.79
C ASP A 305 -2.37 -0.46 -19.42
N ASP A 306 -1.77 0.71 -19.38
CA ASP A 306 -1.20 1.31 -18.19
C ASP A 306 -2.25 2.23 -17.55
N SER A 307 -2.24 2.32 -16.22
CA SER A 307 -3.05 3.28 -15.48
C SER A 307 -2.24 4.56 -15.25
N TRP A 308 -2.94 5.59 -14.82
CA TRP A 308 -2.32 6.86 -14.49
C TRP A 308 -1.35 6.74 -13.31
N MET A 309 -1.59 5.81 -12.37
CA MET A 309 -0.68 5.58 -11.25
C MET A 309 0.73 5.22 -11.71
N GLU A 310 0.87 4.31 -12.69
CA GLU A 310 2.19 3.90 -13.16
C GLU A 310 2.91 5.05 -13.88
N GLN A 311 2.18 5.76 -14.75
CA GLN A 311 2.74 6.91 -15.47
C GLN A 311 3.17 8.01 -14.51
N ARG A 312 2.31 8.33 -13.53
CA ARG A 312 2.56 9.40 -12.57
C ARG A 312 3.72 9.09 -11.63
N ALA A 313 3.78 7.86 -11.11
CA ALA A 313 4.86 7.43 -10.22
C ALA A 313 6.22 7.50 -10.91
N PHE A 314 6.30 7.02 -12.15
CA PHE A 314 7.52 7.07 -12.94
C PHE A 314 7.92 8.51 -13.26
N ALA A 315 6.97 9.33 -13.73
CA ALA A 315 7.21 10.72 -14.08
C ALA A 315 7.71 11.54 -12.88
N PHE A 316 7.21 11.29 -11.66
CA PHE A 316 7.65 11.98 -10.44
C PHE A 316 9.15 11.82 -10.17
N PHE A 317 9.75 10.67 -10.51
CA PHE A 317 11.18 10.42 -10.31
C PHE A 317 12.04 10.77 -11.51
N GLU A 318 11.56 10.56 -12.73
CA GLU A 318 12.34 10.76 -13.96
C GLU A 318 12.20 12.15 -14.55
N ASN A 319 11.18 12.93 -14.16
CA ASN A 319 11.00 14.30 -14.63
C ASN A 319 10.83 15.26 -13.43
N PRO A 320 11.90 15.96 -13.01
CA PRO A 320 11.83 16.93 -11.92
C PRO A 320 10.84 18.08 -12.15
N LEU A 321 10.46 18.37 -13.41
CA LEU A 321 9.50 19.44 -13.74
C LEU A 321 8.05 19.10 -13.39
N VAL A 322 7.74 17.83 -13.12
CA VAL A 322 6.39 17.39 -12.69
C VAL A 322 6.31 17.13 -11.18
N ARG A 323 7.32 17.59 -10.43
CA ARG A 323 7.28 17.71 -8.98
C ARG A 323 6.69 19.06 -8.58
#